data_AF-A0A936DIR2-F1
#
_entry.id   AF-A0A936DIR2-F1
#
_cell.length_a   1.000
_cell.length_b   1.000
_cell.length_c   1.000
_cell.angle_alpha   90.00
_cell.angle_beta   90.00
_cell.angle_gamma   90.00
#
_symmetry.space_group_name_H-M   'P 1'
#
loop_
_entity.id
_entity.type
_entity.pdbx_description
1 polymer ?
#
loop_
_entity_poly.entity_id
_entity_poly.type
_entity_poly.pdbx_seq_one_letter_code
_entity_poly.pdbx_strand_id
1 'polypeptide(L)'
;MCLSSQVGCAMGCDFCATGRLGLRRNLAAPEILAAFVAVRDEAPGRVTGAVFQGQGEPLHNYDEVMRAGHRLRDPWWRLDRRRRDHDLDGRARAARSAATPPIVRRFRLIVSLTTTDPVHRRRLPPVASRFGLDELAAALRAPGRPRRSSDASRGC
;
A
#
# COMPACT_ATOMS: atom_id res chain seq x y z
N MET A 1 -2.49 4.38 8.28
CA MET A 1 -1.06 4.76 8.26
C MET A 1 -0.57 4.84 6.83
N CYS A 2 0.23 5.86 6.50
CA CYS A 2 0.92 5.97 5.21
C CYS A 2 2.31 5.32 5.29
N LEU A 3 2.61 4.40 4.38
CA LEU A 3 3.89 3.71 4.29
C LEU A 3 4.68 4.19 3.08
N SER A 4 5.97 4.39 3.28
CA SER A 4 6.93 4.59 2.20
C SER A 4 7.28 3.25 1.55
N SER A 5 7.57 3.28 0.25
CA SER A 5 8.09 2.15 -0.53
C SER A 5 9.55 2.33 -0.93
N GLN A 6 10.06 3.57 -0.90
CA GLN A 6 11.41 3.93 -1.30
C GLN A 6 11.94 5.05 -0.39
N VAL A 7 13.26 5.25 -0.40
CA VAL A 7 13.90 6.47 0.12
C VAL A 7 14.04 7.44 -1.05
N GLY A 8 13.24 8.51 -1.04
CA GLY A 8 13.06 9.36 -2.22
C GLY A 8 12.13 8.73 -3.26
N CYS A 9 12.13 9.26 -4.49
CA CYS A 9 11.26 8.77 -5.58
C CYS A 9 11.81 9.15 -6.97
N ALA A 10 11.80 8.19 -7.91
CA ALA A 10 12.28 8.41 -9.28
C ALA A 10 11.21 9.03 -10.21
N MET A 11 9.97 9.20 -9.74
CA MET A 11 8.88 9.68 -10.58
C MET A 11 9.03 11.13 -11.03
N GLY A 12 9.78 11.95 -10.28
CA GLY A 12 10.08 13.34 -10.64
C GLY A 12 8.85 14.24 -10.74
N CYS A 13 7.74 13.93 -10.06
CA CYS A 13 6.54 14.77 -10.11
C CYS A 13 6.83 16.18 -9.55
N ASP A 14 6.56 17.23 -10.32
CA ASP A 14 6.94 18.61 -10.00
C ASP A 14 6.32 19.14 -8.70
N PHE A 15 5.11 18.67 -8.40
CA PHE A 15 4.35 19.03 -7.20
C PHE A 15 4.75 18.22 -5.96
N CYS A 16 5.57 17.17 -6.10
CA CYS A 16 5.91 16.27 -5.02
C CYS A 16 7.32 16.57 -4.47
N ALA A 17 7.40 16.95 -3.18
CA ALA A 17 8.70 17.17 -2.52
C ALA A 17 9.64 15.96 -2.63
N THR A 18 9.11 14.74 -2.44
CA THR A 18 9.88 13.49 -2.58
C THR A 18 10.40 13.27 -4.00
N GLY A 19 9.65 13.69 -5.02
CA GLY A 19 10.11 13.61 -6.42
C GLY A 19 11.34 14.47 -6.66
N ARG A 20 11.43 15.64 -6.02
CA ARG A 20 12.58 16.55 -6.12
C ARG A 20 13.84 16.03 -5.43
N LEU A 21 13.70 15.16 -4.42
CA LEU A 21 14.84 14.52 -3.76
C LEU A 21 15.55 13.49 -4.65
N GLY A 22 14.88 13.02 -5.71
CA GLY A 22 15.31 11.89 -6.52
C GLY A 22 15.21 10.56 -5.78
N LEU A 23 15.50 9.45 -6.48
CA LEU A 23 15.54 8.13 -5.86
C LEU A 23 16.93 7.85 -5.28
N ARG A 24 16.97 7.36 -4.04
CA ARG A 24 18.19 6.80 -3.44
C ARG A 24 18.21 5.29 -3.51
N ARG A 25 17.17 4.64 -2.97
CA ARG A 25 17.02 3.17 -3.00
C ARG A 25 15.59 2.73 -2.72
N ASN A 26 15.31 1.48 -3.06
CA ASN A 26 14.12 0.76 -2.61
C ASN A 26 14.23 0.39 -1.12
N LEU A 27 13.08 0.35 -0.44
CA LEU A 27 12.98 -0.22 0.91
C LEU A 27 12.73 -1.72 0.83
N ALA A 28 13.39 -2.50 1.67
CA ALA A 28 13.06 -3.90 1.86
C ALA A 28 11.77 -4.03 2.68
N ALA A 29 11.03 -5.13 2.51
CA ALA A 29 9.80 -5.40 3.25
C ALA A 29 9.96 -5.30 4.77
N PRO A 30 11.07 -5.75 5.40
CA PRO A 30 11.30 -5.54 6.83
C PRO A 30 11.38 -4.06 7.22
N GLU A 31 11.96 -3.20 6.39
CA GLU A 31 12.04 -1.75 6.66
C GLU A 31 10.66 -1.09 6.60
N ILE A 32 9.85 -1.48 5.61
CA ILE A 32 8.46 -1.04 5.47
C ILE A 32 7.64 -1.46 6.70
N LEU A 33 7.80 -2.72 7.14
CA LEU A 33 7.10 -3.26 8.30
C LEU A 33 7.59 -2.63 9.62
N ALA A 34 8.88 -2.33 9.74
CA ALA A 34 9.44 -1.67 10.91
C ALA A 34 8.83 -0.28 11.11
N ALA A 35 8.66 0.50 10.04
CA ALA A 35 7.95 1.78 10.09
C ALA A 35 6.51 1.60 10.60
N PHE A 36 5.82 0.54 10.16
CA PHE A 36 4.47 0.23 10.63
C PHE A 36 4.43 -0.08 12.13
N VAL A 37 5.36 -0.93 12.60
CA VAL A 37 5.48 -1.30 14.02
C VAL A 37 5.73 -0.08 14.89
N ALA A 38 6.73 0.74 14.53
CA ALA A 38 7.11 1.92 15.29
C ALA A 38 5.92 2.87 15.50
N VAL A 39 5.27 3.27 14.41
CA VAL A 39 4.12 4.18 14.48
C VAL A 39 2.93 3.55 15.18
N ARG A 40 2.67 2.26 14.96
CA ARG A 40 1.56 1.56 15.62
C ARG A 40 1.74 1.52 17.15
N ASP A 41 2.97 1.31 17.62
CA ASP A 41 3.24 1.14 19.05
C ASP A 41 3.32 2.47 19.80
N GLU A 42 3.62 3.57 19.09
CA GLU A 42 3.55 4.94 19.62
C GLU A 42 2.17 5.59 19.46
N ALA A 43 1.33 5.10 18.55
CA ALA A 43 0.03 5.70 18.29
C ALA A 43 -0.91 5.58 19.53
N PRO A 44 -1.62 6.66 19.91
CA PRO A 44 -2.54 6.64 21.05
C PRO A 44 -3.80 5.77 20.80
N GLY A 45 -3.96 5.21 19.61
CA GLY A 45 -5.10 4.41 19.21
C GLY A 45 -4.73 3.27 18.26
N ARG A 46 -5.73 2.45 17.90
CA ARG A 46 -5.51 1.28 17.05
C ARG A 46 -5.28 1.68 15.59
N VAL A 47 -4.14 1.33 15.02
CA VAL A 47 -3.91 1.41 13.58
C VAL A 47 -4.73 0.33 12.86
N THR A 48 -5.72 0.74 12.06
CA THR A 48 -6.68 -0.18 11.42
C THR A 48 -6.33 -0.57 9.98
N GLY A 49 -5.36 0.11 9.38
CA GLY A 49 -4.93 -0.14 8.00
C GLY A 49 -3.72 0.68 7.58
N ALA A 50 -3.18 0.29 6.42
CA ALA A 50 -2.03 0.92 5.79
C ALA A 50 -2.31 1.26 4.32
N VAL A 51 -1.69 2.32 3.83
CA VAL A 51 -1.72 2.75 2.43
C VAL A 51 -0.30 3.10 1.99
N PHE A 52 0.08 2.71 0.77
CA PHE A 52 1.38 3.06 0.18
C PHE A 52 1.29 4.42 -0.53
N GLN A 53 1.30 5.48 0.26
CA GLN A 53 1.29 6.89 -0.19
C GLN A 53 2.32 7.74 0.57
N GLY A 54 3.33 7.09 1.17
CA GLY A 54 4.51 7.76 1.70
C GLY A 54 5.51 8.12 0.60
N GLN A 55 6.79 8.00 0.89
CA GLN A 55 7.85 8.21 -0.11
C GLN A 55 7.94 7.04 -1.10
N GLY A 56 8.16 7.33 -2.38
CA GLY A 56 8.39 6.36 -3.44
C GLY A 56 7.17 5.98 -4.27
N GLU A 57 7.43 5.38 -5.42
CA GLU A 57 6.42 4.76 -6.29
C GLU A 57 6.33 3.26 -5.98
N PRO A 58 5.21 2.79 -5.37
CA PRO A 58 5.10 1.39 -4.94
C PRO A 58 5.25 0.38 -6.07
N LEU A 59 4.84 0.72 -7.30
CA LEU A 59 5.00 -0.17 -8.45
C LEU A 59 6.46 -0.32 -8.90
N HIS A 60 7.33 0.65 -8.60
CA HIS A 60 8.78 0.54 -8.84
C HIS A 60 9.51 -0.30 -7.78
N ASN A 61 8.82 -0.69 -6.71
CA ASN A 61 9.32 -1.59 -5.68
C ASN A 61 8.31 -2.72 -5.39
N TYR A 62 7.72 -3.27 -6.46
CA TYR A 62 6.55 -4.13 -6.38
C TYR A 62 6.72 -5.33 -5.44
N ASP A 63 7.82 -6.09 -5.58
CA ASP A 63 8.00 -7.33 -4.84
C ASP A 63 8.08 -7.10 -3.32
N GLU A 64 8.84 -6.11 -2.88
CA GLU A 64 8.97 -5.78 -1.45
C GLU A 64 7.68 -5.16 -0.88
N VAL A 65 7.00 -4.31 -1.67
CA VAL A 65 5.68 -3.76 -1.31
C VAL A 65 4.65 -4.88 -1.15
N MET A 66 4.64 -5.85 -2.07
CA MET A 66 3.73 -6.98 -2.01
C MET A 66 4.08 -7.89 -0.83
N ARG A 67 5.35 -8.22 -0.58
CA ARG A 67 5.78 -8.98 0.59
C ARG A 67 5.31 -8.31 1.90
N ALA A 68 5.57 -7.02 2.06
CA ALA A 68 5.13 -6.25 3.23
C ALA A 68 3.59 -6.21 3.34
N GLY A 69 2.90 -5.92 2.23
CA GLY A 69 1.45 -5.84 2.19
C GLY A 69 0.76 -7.17 2.48
N HIS A 70 1.31 -8.30 2.03
CA HIS A 70 0.84 -9.64 2.38
C HIS A 70 0.99 -9.89 3.88
N ARG A 71 2.14 -9.51 4.45
CA ARG A 71 2.39 -9.67 5.88
C ARG A 71 1.41 -8.83 6.71
N LEU A 72 1.17 -7.57 6.35
CA LEU A 72 0.23 -6.65 7.03
C LEU A 72 -1.24 -7.09 6.99
N ARG A 73 -1.61 -8.07 6.15
CA ARG A 73 -2.96 -8.65 6.15
C ARG A 73 -3.18 -9.67 7.25
N ASP A 74 -2.12 -10.20 7.85
CA ASP A 74 -2.23 -11.13 8.97
C ASP A 74 -3.04 -10.44 10.10
N PRO A 75 -4.13 -11.07 10.60
CA PRO A 75 -4.92 -10.54 11.72
C PRO A 75 -4.09 -10.21 12.96
N TRP A 76 -2.93 -10.83 13.13
CA TRP A 76 -1.97 -10.53 14.19
C TRP A 76 -1.63 -9.03 14.29
N TRP A 77 -1.51 -8.33 13.16
CA TRP A 77 -1.22 -6.89 13.15
C TRP A 77 -2.35 -6.02 13.69
N ARG A 78 -3.57 -6.56 13.80
CA ARG A 78 -4.77 -5.87 14.28
C ARG A 78 -5.06 -6.09 15.77
N LEU A 79 -4.35 -7.03 16.40
CA LEU A 79 -4.47 -7.30 17.84
C LEU A 79 -3.96 -6.11 18.64
N ASP A 80 -4.52 -5.87 19.83
CA ASP A 80 -3.93 -4.93 20.79
C ASP A 80 -2.57 -5.44 21.31
N ARG A 81 -1.79 -4.54 21.92
CA ARG A 81 -0.42 -4.87 22.38
C ARG A 81 -0.41 -6.08 23.33
N ARG A 82 -1.29 -6.09 24.34
CA ARG A 82 -1.35 -7.17 25.35
C ARG A 82 -1.62 -8.53 24.72
N ARG A 83 -2.56 -8.60 23.76
CA ARG A 83 -2.88 -9.85 23.04
C ARG A 83 -1.74 -10.33 22.16
N ARG A 84 -0.93 -9.43 21.60
CA ARG A 84 0.26 -9.82 20.83
C ARG A 84 1.37 -10.34 21.72
N ASP A 85 1.60 -9.70 22.86
CA ASP A 85 2.60 -10.13 23.84
C ASP A 85 2.26 -11.55 24.36
N HIS A 86 0.97 -11.82 24.61
CA HIS A 86 0.49 -13.16 24.97
C HIS A 86 0.56 -14.17 23.81
N ASP A 87 0.50 -13.69 22.56
CA ASP A 87 0.58 -14.52 21.36
C ASP A 87 2.02 -14.83 20.92
N LEU A 88 3.01 -14.11 21.47
CA LEU A 88 4.43 -14.31 21.18
C LEU A 88 4.93 -15.71 21.61
N ASP A 89 4.24 -16.36 22.55
CA ASP A 89 4.43 -17.78 22.92
C ASP A 89 4.04 -18.77 21.79
N GLY A 90 3.65 -18.27 20.61
CA GLY A 90 3.63 -19.00 19.35
C GLY A 90 2.43 -19.92 19.12
N ARG A 91 1.77 -20.38 20.19
CA ARG A 91 0.67 -21.36 20.11
C ARG A 91 -0.56 -20.83 19.38
N ALA A 92 -0.95 -19.58 19.65
CA ALA A 92 -2.17 -19.03 19.07
C ALA A 92 -1.97 -18.49 17.64
N ARG A 93 -0.75 -18.11 17.24
CA ARG A 93 -0.40 -17.79 15.85
C ARG A 93 -0.49 -19.01 14.93
N ALA A 94 0.11 -20.14 15.33
CA ALA A 94 0.07 -21.37 14.53
C ALA A 94 -1.38 -21.86 14.32
N ALA A 95 -2.20 -21.85 15.38
CA ALA A 95 -3.61 -22.22 15.31
C ALA A 95 -4.42 -21.31 14.36
N ARG A 96 -4.20 -19.98 14.38
CA ARG A 96 -4.90 -19.05 13.49
C ARG A 96 -4.44 -19.16 12.04
N SER A 97 -3.15 -19.39 11.79
CA SER A 97 -2.64 -19.63 10.45
C SER A 97 -3.21 -20.93 9.84
N ALA A 98 -3.43 -21.96 10.65
CA ALA A 98 -4.04 -23.22 10.22
C ALA A 98 -5.56 -23.11 9.98
N ALA A 99 -6.27 -22.29 10.77
CA ALA A 99 -7.73 -22.14 10.68
C ALA A 99 -8.19 -21.09 9.65
N THR A 100 -7.29 -20.28 9.11
CA THR A 100 -7.64 -19.23 8.14
C THR A 100 -7.45 -19.80 6.72
N PRO A 101 -8.52 -20.06 5.94
CA PRO A 101 -8.37 -20.40 4.53
C PRO A 101 -7.57 -19.30 3.83
N PRO A 102 -6.87 -19.58 2.71
CA PRO A 102 -6.11 -18.57 1.97
C PRO A 102 -7.06 -17.48 1.46
N ILE A 103 -7.27 -16.47 2.30
CA ILE A 103 -8.05 -15.29 1.95
C ILE A 103 -7.17 -14.52 0.96
N VAL A 104 -7.48 -14.65 -0.32
CA VAL A 104 -6.94 -13.81 -1.38
C VAL A 104 -7.58 -12.42 -1.26
N ARG A 105 -7.29 -11.71 -0.15
CA ARG A 105 -7.76 -10.35 0.06
C ARG A 105 -7.01 -9.44 -0.89
N ARG A 106 -7.74 -8.94 -1.88
CA ARG A 106 -7.24 -8.06 -2.93
C ARG A 106 -6.80 -6.74 -2.31
N PHE A 107 -5.67 -6.22 -2.78
CA PHE A 107 -5.28 -4.86 -2.48
C PHE A 107 -6.23 -3.88 -3.17
N ARG A 108 -6.53 -2.76 -2.51
CA ARG A 108 -7.22 -1.64 -3.15
C ARG A 108 -6.20 -0.85 -3.94
N LEU A 109 -6.37 -0.76 -5.26
CA LEU A 109 -5.56 0.14 -6.07
C LEU A 109 -6.07 1.57 -5.90
N ILE A 110 -5.12 2.49 -5.71
CA ILE A 110 -5.34 3.93 -5.76
C ILE A 110 -4.51 4.45 -6.93
N VAL A 111 -5.09 5.34 -7.74
CA VAL A 111 -4.43 5.92 -8.91
C VAL A 111 -4.26 7.42 -8.69
N SER A 112 -3.02 7.88 -8.70
CA SER A 112 -2.69 9.30 -8.62
C SER A 112 -2.87 9.95 -9.98
N LEU A 113 -4.06 10.51 -10.24
CA LEU A 113 -4.39 11.10 -11.53
C LEU A 113 -3.86 12.54 -11.70
N THR A 114 -3.88 13.33 -10.63
CA THR A 114 -3.52 14.76 -10.51
C THR A 114 -4.35 15.72 -11.39
N THR A 115 -4.58 15.41 -12.67
CA THR A 115 -5.42 16.19 -13.59
C THR A 115 -5.97 15.31 -14.73
N THR A 116 -7.16 15.67 -15.23
CA THR A 116 -7.79 15.09 -16.42
C THR A 116 -7.52 15.90 -17.69
N ASP A 117 -6.87 17.06 -17.59
CA ASP A 117 -6.47 17.84 -18.77
C ASP A 117 -5.17 17.25 -19.36
N PRO A 118 -5.19 16.78 -20.62
CA PRO A 118 -4.01 16.22 -21.29
C PRO A 118 -2.81 17.17 -21.33
N VAL A 119 -3.02 18.48 -21.44
CA VAL A 119 -1.94 19.48 -21.53
C VAL A 119 -1.22 19.58 -20.19
N HIS A 120 -1.95 19.74 -19.11
CA HIS A 120 -1.39 19.81 -17.75
C HIS A 120 -0.79 18.46 -17.32
N ARG A 121 -1.40 17.35 -17.75
CA ARG A 121 -0.93 15.99 -17.44
C ARG A 121 0.46 15.70 -18.03
N ARG A 122 0.81 16.27 -19.18
CA ARG A 122 2.17 16.13 -19.75
C ARG A 122 3.23 16.90 -18.98
N ARG A 123 2.83 17.91 -18.18
CA ARG A 123 3.74 18.79 -17.45
C ARG A 123 4.00 18.32 -16.02
N LEU A 124 2.98 17.82 -15.31
CA LEU A 124 3.05 17.64 -13.85
C LEU A 124 3.73 16.33 -13.38
N PRO A 125 3.30 15.13 -13.81
CA PRO A 125 4.06 13.91 -13.61
C PRO A 125 4.82 13.54 -14.91
N PRO A 126 6.16 13.41 -14.89
CA PRO A 126 6.94 12.97 -16.05
C PRO A 126 6.41 11.68 -16.68
N VAL A 127 5.95 10.72 -15.85
CA VAL A 127 5.38 9.45 -16.35
C VAL A 127 4.11 9.64 -17.18
N ALA A 128 3.34 10.70 -16.91
CA ALA A 128 2.04 10.90 -17.54
C ALA A 128 2.17 11.52 -18.94
N SER A 129 3.38 11.89 -19.35
CA SER A 129 3.71 12.15 -20.76
C SER A 129 3.91 10.86 -21.58
N ARG A 130 4.21 9.73 -20.92
CA ARG A 130 4.42 8.42 -21.58
C ARG A 130 3.13 7.65 -21.85
N PHE A 131 2.12 7.82 -20.99
CA PHE A 131 0.86 7.07 -21.07
C PHE A 131 -0.34 8.03 -21.05
N GLY A 132 -1.19 7.92 -22.07
CA GLY A 132 -2.40 8.74 -22.21
C GLY A 132 -3.49 8.38 -21.20
N LEU A 133 -4.51 9.25 -21.07
CA LEU A 133 -5.68 8.96 -20.23
C LEU A 133 -6.48 7.77 -20.74
N ASP A 134 -6.60 7.60 -22.05
CA ASP A 134 -7.33 6.49 -22.65
C ASP A 134 -6.66 5.15 -22.37
N GLU A 135 -5.32 5.12 -22.45
CA GLU A 135 -4.52 3.94 -22.14
C GLU A 135 -4.62 3.59 -20.66
N LEU A 136 -4.52 4.58 -19.76
CA LEU A 136 -4.75 4.37 -18.34
C LEU A 136 -6.17 3.83 -18.09
N ALA A 137 -7.19 4.44 -18.70
CA ALA A 137 -8.57 4.01 -18.53
C ALA A 137 -8.82 2.59 -19.08
N ALA A 138 -8.18 2.22 -20.19
CA ALA A 138 -8.20 0.87 -20.72
C ALA A 138 -7.54 -0.13 -19.74
N ALA A 139 -6.37 0.20 -19.20
CA ALA A 139 -5.69 -0.62 -18.19
C ALA A 139 -6.53 -0.77 -16.92
N LEU A 140 -7.29 0.25 -16.51
CA LEU A 140 -8.18 0.18 -15.37
C LEU A 140 -9.44 -0.67 -15.62
N ARG A 141 -9.92 -0.73 -16.86
CA ARG A 141 -11.10 -1.50 -17.29
C ARG A 141 -10.81 -2.93 -17.73
N ALA A 142 -9.52 -3.30 -17.87
CA ALA A 142 -9.11 -4.62 -18.34
C ALA A 142 -9.81 -5.77 -17.57
N PRO A 143 -10.24 -6.85 -18.27
CA PRO A 143 -10.87 -8.01 -17.66
C PRO A 143 -10.00 -8.65 -16.57
N GLY A 144 -10.62 -9.34 -15.61
CA GLY A 144 -9.92 -9.94 -14.47
C GLY A 144 -9.80 -9.02 -13.25
N ARG A 145 -10.24 -7.75 -13.37
CA ARG A 145 -10.50 -6.90 -12.21
C ARG A 145 -11.91 -7.10 -11.66
N PRO A 146 -12.05 -7.56 -10.42
CA PRO A 146 -13.34 -7.71 -9.78
C PRO A 146 -13.80 -6.34 -9.31
N ARG A 147 -14.96 -5.91 -9.82
CA ARG A 147 -15.56 -4.64 -9.44
C ARG A 147 -16.07 -4.75 -8.00
N ARG A 148 -15.94 -3.66 -7.24
CA ARG A 148 -16.60 -3.55 -5.94
C ARG A 148 -18.10 -3.68 -6.23
N SER A 149 -18.76 -4.73 -5.74
CA SER A 149 -20.22 -4.73 -5.68
C SER A 149 -20.60 -3.54 -4.80
N SER A 150 -21.50 -2.72 -5.29
CA SER A 150 -22.05 -1.56 -4.57
C SER A 150 -23.00 -1.97 -3.45
N ASP A 151 -22.88 -3.19 -2.92
CA ASP A 151 -23.70 -3.63 -1.80
C ASP A 151 -23.07 -3.13 -0.50
N ALA A 152 -23.32 -1.84 -0.23
CA ALA A 152 -23.08 -1.20 1.05
C ALA A 152 -24.22 -1.52 2.04
N SER A 153 -24.73 -2.74 2.02
CA SER A 153 -25.67 -3.27 3.00
C SER A 153 -25.18 -4.64 3.48
N ARG A 154 -24.32 -4.63 4.50
CA ARG A 154 -24.10 -5.71 5.48
C ARG A 154 -22.97 -5.28 6.40
N GLY A 155 -23.37 -4.73 7.54
CA GLY A 155 -22.51 -4.58 8.69
C GLY A 155 -22.00 -5.92 9.20
N CYS A 156 -20.87 -5.86 9.86
CA CYS A 156 -20.50 -6.72 10.97
C CYS A 156 -19.53 -5.90 11.83
#